data_AF-A0A5N8WLC2-F1
#
_entry.id   AF-A0A5N8WLC2-F1
#
_cell.length_a   1.000
_cell.length_b   1.000
_cell.length_c   1.000
_cell.angle_alpha   90.00
_cell.angle_beta   90.00
_cell.angle_gamma   90.00
#
_symmetry.space_group_name_H-M   'P 1'
#
loop_
_entity.id
_entity.type
_entity.pdbx_description
1 polymer ?
#
loop_
_entity_poly.entity_id
_entity_poly.type
_entity_poly.pdbx_seq_one_letter_code
_entity_poly.pdbx_strand_id
1 'polypeptide(L)'
;MSMNGLGNVKIGDNLVLVTGNRFRGDEPVTVSRVGRKYLYVSLHGYERRERFDRKTGAEEGNVGVRARLMTQKQYEEMNQRRSLFMELLAAGIDVKHEVRSEVTTDQLRALLAVIKPAA
;
A
#
# COMPACT_ATOMS: atom_id res chain seq x y z
N MET A 1 8.66 9.55 3.86
CA MET A 1 8.18 9.60 5.26
C MET A 1 7.83 8.19 5.71
N SER A 2 8.26 7.80 6.92
CA SER A 2 8.06 6.45 7.44
C SER A 2 6.56 6.16 7.53
N MET A 3 6.03 5.30 6.65
CA MET A 3 4.68 4.76 6.79
C MET A 3 4.61 4.15 8.20
N ASN A 4 3.76 4.71 9.07
CA ASN A 4 3.50 4.17 10.39
C ASN A 4 3.27 2.65 10.26
N GLY A 5 4.21 1.86 10.80
CA GLY A 5 4.23 0.42 10.57
C GLY A 5 3.03 -0.30 11.16
N LEU A 6 2.87 -1.59 10.83
CA LEU A 6 1.78 -2.45 11.35
C LEU A 6 2.02 -2.92 12.80
N GLY A 7 2.82 -2.19 13.59
CA GLY A 7 3.26 -2.60 14.92
C GLY A 7 2.14 -2.72 15.96
N ASN A 8 1.06 -1.94 15.77
CA ASN A 8 -0.09 -1.82 16.67
C ASN A 8 -1.29 -2.70 16.28
N VAL A 9 -1.18 -3.45 15.18
CA VAL A 9 -2.24 -4.31 14.67
C VAL A 9 -2.52 -5.48 15.64
N LYS A 10 -3.80 -5.80 15.83
CA LYS A 10 -4.30 -6.86 16.71
C LYS A 10 -4.99 -7.96 15.90
N ILE A 11 -5.18 -9.11 16.54
CA ILE A 11 -5.99 -10.21 15.98
C ILE A 11 -7.42 -9.69 15.78
N GLY A 12 -8.00 -9.98 14.61
CA GLY A 12 -9.33 -9.51 14.22
C GLY A 12 -9.34 -8.19 13.45
N ASP A 13 -8.21 -7.45 13.38
CA ASP A 13 -8.14 -6.23 12.58
C ASP A 13 -8.26 -6.55 11.08
N ASN A 14 -8.96 -5.69 10.35
CA ASN A 14 -9.08 -5.78 8.89
C ASN A 14 -7.97 -4.99 8.21
N LEU A 15 -7.28 -5.64 7.28
CA LEU A 15 -6.22 -5.08 6.46
C LEU A 15 -6.53 -5.32 4.99
N VAL A 16 -5.80 -4.62 4.13
CA VAL A 16 -5.80 -4.85 2.68
C VAL A 16 -4.51 -5.55 2.31
N LEU A 17 -4.63 -6.72 1.70
CA LEU A 17 -3.52 -7.40 1.05
C LEU A 17 -3.36 -6.83 -0.35
N VAL A 18 -2.36 -5.98 -0.52
CA VAL A 18 -2.01 -5.41 -1.81
C VAL A 18 -1.10 -6.38 -2.53
N THR A 19 -1.56 -6.89 -3.66
CA THR A 19 -0.75 -7.78 -4.49
C THR A 19 -0.21 -6.99 -5.66
N GLY A 20 1.12 -6.97 -5.86
CA GLY A 20 1.71 -6.29 -7.01
C GLY A 20 1.47 -7.02 -8.35
N ASN A 21 0.55 -7.98 -8.38
CA ASN A 21 0.22 -8.78 -9.56
C ASN A 21 -1.03 -8.22 -10.23
N ARG A 22 -0.89 -7.71 -11.46
CA ARG A 22 -2.02 -7.17 -12.25
C ARG A 22 -3.19 -8.14 -12.49
N PHE A 23 -2.99 -9.45 -12.29
CA PHE A 23 -4.01 -10.48 -12.46
C PHE A 23 -4.69 -10.92 -11.15
N ARG A 24 -4.20 -10.45 -10.00
CA ARG A 24 -4.83 -10.66 -8.70
C ARG A 24 -5.23 -9.30 -8.13
N GLY A 25 -6.50 -9.16 -7.79
CA GLY A 25 -6.98 -7.95 -7.13
C GLY A 25 -6.38 -7.80 -5.74
N ASP A 26 -6.47 -6.60 -5.19
CA ASP A 26 -6.17 -6.37 -3.78
C ASP A 26 -7.32 -6.96 -2.94
N GLU A 27 -6.98 -7.72 -1.89
CA GLU A 27 -7.92 -8.54 -1.15
C GLU A 27 -8.11 -8.02 0.27
N PRO A 28 -9.35 -7.90 0.79
CA PRO A 28 -9.57 -7.64 2.20
C PRO A 28 -9.24 -8.89 3.01
N VAL A 29 -8.40 -8.75 4.02
CA VAL A 29 -7.95 -9.85 4.88
C VAL A 29 -8.11 -9.47 6.34
N THR A 30 -8.26 -10.48 7.20
CA THR A 30 -8.37 -10.29 8.65
C THR A 30 -7.13 -10.86 9.32
N VAL A 31 -6.61 -10.19 10.35
CA VAL A 31 -5.45 -10.67 11.09
C VAL A 31 -5.84 -11.88 11.93
N SER A 32 -5.32 -13.06 11.58
CA SER A 32 -5.59 -14.31 12.29
C SER A 32 -4.69 -14.49 13.50
N ARG A 33 -3.42 -14.07 13.39
CA ARG A 33 -2.42 -14.25 14.44
C ARG A 33 -1.32 -13.20 14.36
N VAL A 34 -0.88 -12.75 15.53
CA VAL A 34 0.22 -11.79 15.68
C VAL A 34 1.39 -12.47 16.36
N GLY A 35 2.46 -12.70 15.62
CA GLY A 35 3.72 -13.21 16.13
C GLY A 35 4.67 -12.10 16.61
N ARG A 36 5.85 -12.52 17.09
CA ARG A 36 6.90 -11.57 17.50
C ARG A 36 7.48 -10.82 16.30
N LYS A 37 7.74 -11.52 15.20
CA LYS A 37 8.31 -10.98 13.95
C LYS A 37 7.29 -10.87 12.81
N TYR A 38 6.30 -11.76 12.78
CA TYR A 38 5.37 -11.88 11.65
C TYR A 38 3.92 -11.65 12.03
N LEU A 39 3.15 -11.18 11.05
CA LEU A 39 1.70 -11.17 11.02
C LEU A 39 1.20 -12.27 10.09
N TYR A 40 0.10 -12.89 10.49
CA TYR A 40 -0.61 -13.90 9.74
C TYR A 40 -2.03 -13.40 9.52
N VAL A 41 -2.57 -13.69 8.34
CA VAL A 41 -3.89 -13.21 7.93
C VAL A 41 -4.74 -14.36 7.41
N SER A 42 -6.04 -14.25 7.60
CA SER A 42 -7.03 -15.12 7.01
C SER A 42 -7.79 -14.42 5.89
N LEU A 43 -8.17 -15.21 4.90
CA LEU A 43 -9.05 -14.82 3.81
C LEU A 43 -10.14 -15.89 3.70
N HIS A 44 -11.40 -15.47 3.67
CA HIS A 44 -12.57 -16.38 3.61
C HIS A 44 -12.56 -17.50 4.66
N GLY A 45 -12.10 -17.19 5.89
CA GLY A 45 -12.08 -18.15 7.00
C GLY A 45 -10.87 -19.09 7.03
N TYR A 46 -9.97 -19.03 6.04
CA TYR A 46 -8.75 -19.83 6.00
C TYR A 46 -7.52 -18.96 6.24
N GLU A 47 -6.63 -19.37 7.16
CA GLU A 47 -5.33 -18.73 7.34
C GLU A 47 -4.46 -18.96 6.10
N ARG A 48 -3.88 -17.87 5.60
CA ARG A 48 -2.92 -17.88 4.51
C ARG A 48 -1.59 -18.46 4.97
N ARG A 49 -0.87 -19.10 4.05
CA ARG A 49 0.45 -19.69 4.33
C ARG A 49 1.55 -18.64 4.38
N GLU A 50 1.33 -17.54 3.68
CA GLU A 50 2.23 -16.40 3.61
C GLU A 50 2.40 -15.74 4.99
N ARG A 51 3.62 -15.27 5.25
CA ARG A 51 3.97 -14.56 6.49
C ARG A 51 4.31 -13.13 6.12
N PHE A 52 3.88 -12.17 6.93
CA PHE A 52 4.14 -10.76 6.66
C PHE A 52 4.97 -10.16 7.78
N ASP A 53 6.00 -9.39 7.46
CA ASP A 53 6.80 -8.71 8.46
C ASP A 53 5.93 -7.75 9.29
N ARG A 54 6.02 -7.84 10.61
CA ARG A 54 5.14 -7.08 11.51
C ARG A 54 5.36 -5.58 11.44
N LYS A 55 6.56 -5.12 11.09
CA LYS A 55 6.86 -3.69 11.03
C LYS A 55 6.43 -3.10 9.70
N THR A 56 6.74 -3.79 8.61
CA THR A 56 6.64 -3.27 7.25
C THR A 56 5.43 -3.78 6.47
N GLY A 57 4.78 -4.84 6.96
CA GLY A 57 3.70 -5.54 6.26
C GLY A 57 4.15 -6.29 5.01
N ALA A 58 5.44 -6.32 4.70
CA ALA A 58 5.95 -6.97 3.50
C ALA A 58 5.90 -8.50 3.65
N GLU A 59 5.45 -9.19 2.61
CA GLU A 59 5.48 -10.64 2.54
C GLU A 59 6.91 -11.17 2.64
N GLU A 60 7.11 -12.15 3.52
CA GLU A 60 8.33 -12.92 3.64
C GLU A 60 8.32 -14.06 2.61
N GLY A 61 8.84 -13.75 1.43
CA GLY A 61 9.02 -14.70 0.33
C GLY A 61 10.17 -14.27 -0.59
N ASN A 62 10.78 -15.26 -1.26
CA ASN A 62 11.92 -15.04 -2.17
C ASN A 62 11.54 -15.14 -3.65
N VAL A 63 10.28 -15.40 -3.98
CA VAL A 63 9.84 -15.66 -5.36
C VAL A 63 8.65 -14.77 -5.72
N GLY A 64 8.76 -14.06 -6.85
CA GLY A 64 7.68 -13.24 -7.39
C GLY A 64 7.57 -11.82 -6.84
N VAL A 65 6.50 -11.14 -7.22
CA VAL A 65 6.17 -9.80 -6.73
C VAL A 65 5.62 -9.93 -5.31
N ARG A 66 6.37 -9.44 -4.32
CA ARG A 66 5.99 -9.53 -2.90
C ARG A 66 4.70 -8.76 -2.64
N ALA A 67 3.73 -9.43 -2.02
CA ALA A 67 2.55 -8.75 -1.51
C ALA A 67 2.89 -7.91 -0.27
N ARG A 68 2.00 -6.98 0.07
CA ARG A 68 2.14 -6.16 1.27
C ARG A 68 0.79 -5.98 1.94
N LEU A 69 0.78 -6.12 3.26
CA LEU A 69 -0.34 -5.73 4.09
C LEU A 69 -0.34 -4.22 4.32
N MET A 70 -1.50 -3.62 4.16
CA MET A 70 -1.74 -2.20 4.42
C MET A 70 -2.97 -2.05 5.31
N THR A 71 -2.97 -1.03 6.16
CA THR A 71 -4.23 -0.56 6.76
C THR A 71 -5.10 0.07 5.67
N GLN A 72 -6.41 0.15 5.91
CA GLN A 72 -7.33 0.81 4.98
C GLN A 72 -6.87 2.23 4.62
N LYS A 73 -6.42 3.01 5.62
CA LYS A 73 -5.89 4.37 5.41
C LYS A 73 -4.63 4.39 4.54
N GLN A 74 -3.70 3.45 4.73
CA GLN A 74 -2.49 3.34 3.91
C GLN A 74 -2.84 2.98 2.46
N TYR A 75 -3.82 2.10 2.28
CA TYR A 75 -4.31 1.70 0.97
C TYR A 75 -4.98 2.86 0.23
N GLU A 76 -5.81 3.64 0.91
CA GLU A 76 -6.42 4.86 0.37
C GLU A 76 -5.38 5.91 -0.01
N GLU A 77 -4.37 6.15 0.84
CA GLU A 77 -3.28 7.07 0.54
C GLU A 77 -2.45 6.61 -0.67
N MET A 78 -2.17 5.30 -0.77
CA MET A 78 -1.49 4.71 -1.93
C MET A 78 -2.29 4.95 -3.23
N ASN A 79 -3.60 4.66 -3.19
CA ASN A 79 -4.48 4.86 -4.34
C ASN A 79 -4.59 6.33 -4.73
N GLN A 80 -4.68 7.21 -3.74
CA GLN A 80 -4.68 8.64 -3.98
C GLN A 80 -3.38 9.09 -4.66
N ARG A 81 -2.21 8.69 -4.12
CA ARG A 81 -0.92 8.99 -4.77
C ARG A 81 -0.86 8.48 -6.20
N ARG A 82 -1.34 7.26 -6.45
CA ARG A 82 -1.40 6.69 -7.79
C ARG A 82 -2.28 7.53 -8.73
N SER A 83 -3.44 7.99 -8.27
CA SER A 83 -4.31 8.89 -9.03
C SER A 83 -3.58 10.19 -9.38
N LEU A 84 -2.93 10.82 -8.40
CA LEU A 84 -2.21 12.09 -8.63
C LEU A 84 -1.09 11.94 -9.68
N PHE A 85 -0.33 10.84 -9.64
CA PHE A 85 0.67 10.57 -10.69
C PHE A 85 0.05 10.37 -12.07
N MET A 86 -1.09 9.68 -12.16
CA MET A 86 -1.79 9.49 -13.43
C MET A 86 -2.34 10.82 -13.97
N GLU A 87 -2.85 11.68 -13.11
CA GLU A 87 -3.33 13.01 -13.49
C GLU A 87 -2.20 13.93 -13.94
N LEU A 88 -1.03 13.88 -13.29
CA LEU A 88 0.17 14.61 -13.72
C LEU A 88 0.64 14.13 -15.09
N LEU A 89 0.70 12.80 -15.29
CA LEU A 89 1.07 12.21 -16.56
C LEU A 89 0.10 12.61 -17.68
N ALA A 90 -1.21 12.62 -17.39
CA ALA A 90 -2.23 13.07 -18.33
C ALA A 90 -2.10 14.56 -18.70
N ALA A 91 -1.51 15.37 -17.82
CA ALA A 91 -1.17 16.76 -18.09
C ALA A 91 0.23 16.94 -18.72
N GLY A 92 0.89 15.85 -19.12
CA GLY A 92 2.20 15.86 -19.77
C GLY A 92 3.40 15.92 -18.82
N ILE A 93 3.20 15.80 -17.51
CA ILE A 93 4.28 15.79 -16.52
C ILE A 93 4.54 14.37 -16.04
N ASP A 94 5.63 13.77 -16.53
CA ASP A 94 6.10 12.49 -16.02
C ASP A 94 7.07 12.67 -14.84
N VAL A 95 6.62 12.26 -13.65
CA VAL A 95 7.48 12.16 -12.48
C VAL A 95 8.25 10.84 -12.54
N LYS A 96 9.56 10.92 -12.79
CA LYS A 96 10.45 9.74 -12.88
C LYS A 96 10.33 8.83 -11.67
N HIS A 97 10.32 7.51 -11.91
CA HIS A 97 10.17 6.51 -10.86
C HIS A 97 11.17 6.68 -9.70
N GLU A 98 12.42 7.03 -10.02
CA GLU A 98 13.52 7.24 -9.06
C GLU A 98 13.18 8.25 -7.95
N VAL A 99 12.49 9.34 -8.30
CA VAL A 99 12.16 10.42 -7.36
C VAL A 99 10.78 10.27 -6.75
N ARG A 100 9.93 9.34 -7.23
CA ARG A 100 8.55 9.20 -6.74
C ARG A 100 8.48 9.00 -5.24
N SER A 101 9.44 8.27 -4.66
CA SER A 101 9.46 7.99 -3.21
C SER A 101 9.78 9.22 -2.36
N GLU A 102 10.43 10.23 -2.94
CA GLU A 102 10.87 11.46 -2.27
C GLU A 102 9.78 12.53 -2.29
N VAL A 103 8.91 12.51 -3.30
CA VAL A 103 7.79 13.46 -3.42
C VAL A 103 6.66 13.05 -2.49
N THR A 104 6.19 13.95 -1.62
CA THR A 104 5.04 13.70 -0.73
C THR A 104 3.70 13.80 -1.46
N THR A 105 2.65 13.23 -0.90
CA THR A 105 1.28 13.35 -1.45
C THR A 105 0.85 14.81 -1.56
N ASP A 106 1.19 15.66 -0.58
CA ASP A 106 0.86 17.08 -0.59
C ASP A 106 1.62 17.85 -1.68
N GLN A 107 2.88 17.50 -1.93
CA GLN A 107 3.63 18.07 -3.05
C GLN A 107 3.03 17.72 -4.41
N LEU A 108 2.54 16.47 -4.58
CA LEU A 108 1.83 16.07 -5.80
C LEU A 108 0.53 16.86 -6.00
N ARG A 109 -0.23 17.09 -4.93
CA ARG A 109 -1.44 17.93 -4.97
C ARG A 109 -1.12 19.37 -5.34
N ALA A 110 -0.06 19.94 -4.75
CA ALA A 110 0.38 21.30 -5.05
C ALA A 110 0.80 21.44 -6.52
N LEU A 111 1.54 20.48 -7.06
CA LEU A 111 1.91 20.43 -8.48
C LEU A 111 0.67 20.40 -9.39
N LEU A 112 -0.31 19.55 -9.09
CA LEU A 112 -1.56 19.49 -9.86
C LEU A 112 -2.36 20.79 -9.81
N ALA A 113 -2.42 21.44 -8.65
CA ALA A 113 -3.16 22.70 -8.49
C ALA A 113 -2.59 23.84 -9.36
N VAL A 114 -1.29 23.84 -9.64
CA VAL A 114 -0.66 24.81 -10.56
C VAL A 114 -1.05 24.57 -12.02
N ILE A 115 -1.20 23.29 -12.41
CA ILE A 115 -1.46 22.88 -13.79
C ILE A 115 -2.94 22.98 -14.15
N LYS A 116 -3.81 22.65 -13.19
CA LYS A 116 -5.26 22.76 -13.30
C LYS A 116 -5.77 23.75 -12.26
N PRO A 117 -5.56 25.07 -12.46
CA PRO A 117 -6.25 26.04 -11.63
C PRO A 117 -7.75 25.78 -11.73
N ALA A 118 -8.44 25.71 -10.59
CA ALA A 118 -9.89 25.54 -10.57
C ALA A 118 -10.50 26.65 -11.46
N ALA A 119 -11.30 26.23 -12.44
CA ALA A 119 -12.04 27.16 -13.31
C ALA A 119 -13.08 27.94 -12.50
#